data_AF-E2NLT6-F1
#
_entry.id   AF-E2NLT6-F1
#
_cell.length_a   1.000
_cell.length_b   1.000
_cell.length_c   1.000
_cell.angle_alpha   90.00
_cell.angle_beta   90.00
_cell.angle_gamma   90.00
#
_symmetry.space_group_name_H-M   'P 1'
#
loop_
_entity.id
_entity.type
_entity.pdbx_description
1 polymer ?
#
loop_
_entity_poly.entity_id
_entity_poly.type
_entity_poly.pdbx_seq_one_letter_code
_entity_poly.pdbx_strand_id
1 'polypeptide(L)'
;MSSLKKIPSPLVSLLPIVLLVGMLFATIHTFGSDALEGGSQISLLTTTAFCVFIGITFYRVPWKDYELAITNNISGVATAIIILLIIGALSGAWMISGIVPTLIYYGMQIIHPDFFLASTCIICALISVMTGSSWTTIATIGIALMGIGKAQGFNEGWIAGAIISGAYFGDKISPLSETTILASSITDVPLFRHIRYMLITTTPSLIITLIIFTVMGFVIETNSTAHMADFATSLKDTFTITSLVTDCSLGNRNTYCSKSSVHHYLVHIHYAGRYLRHYLPTGFAT
;
A
#
# COMPACT_ATOMS: atom_id res chain seq x y z
N MET A 1 12.41 -17.19 43.28
CA MET A 1 13.62 -17.54 42.50
C MET A 1 13.59 -16.77 41.21
N SER A 2 14.45 -15.77 41.08
CA SER A 2 14.68 -15.01 39.85
C SER A 2 15.23 -15.96 38.79
N SER A 3 14.35 -16.52 37.97
CA SER A 3 14.74 -17.24 36.77
C SER A 3 15.49 -16.24 35.89
N LEU A 4 16.80 -16.40 35.80
CA LEU A 4 17.62 -15.68 34.83
C LEU A 4 17.02 -15.97 33.46
N LYS A 5 16.28 -14.99 32.90
CA LYS A 5 15.65 -15.07 31.59
C LYS A 5 16.77 -15.35 30.60
N LYS A 6 16.91 -16.63 30.21
CA LYS A 6 18.01 -17.11 29.40
C LYS A 6 17.88 -16.46 28.03
N ILE A 7 18.72 -15.46 27.77
CA ILE A 7 18.71 -14.70 26.53
C ILE A 7 18.98 -15.71 25.41
N PRO A 8 18.13 -15.78 24.37
CA PRO A 8 18.32 -16.74 23.32
C PRO A 8 19.67 -16.52 22.64
N SER A 9 20.40 -17.62 22.40
CA SER A 9 21.68 -17.51 21.70
C SER A 9 21.44 -16.92 20.29
N PRO A 10 22.35 -16.09 19.76
CA PRO A 10 22.17 -15.44 18.47
C PRO A 10 21.86 -16.43 17.34
N LEU A 11 22.46 -17.62 17.40
CA LEU A 11 22.24 -18.72 16.45
C LEU A 11 20.79 -19.25 16.47
N VAL A 12 20.17 -19.33 17.65
CA VAL A 12 18.80 -19.82 17.77
C VAL A 12 17.79 -18.77 17.32
N SER A 13 18.07 -17.48 17.52
CA SER A 13 17.24 -16.38 17.02
C SER A 13 17.31 -16.21 15.50
N LEU A 14 18.40 -16.64 14.86
CA LEU A 14 18.56 -16.61 13.40
C LEU A 14 17.66 -17.64 12.70
N LEU A 15 17.39 -18.77 13.37
CA LEU A 15 16.70 -19.93 12.78
C LEU A 15 15.28 -19.59 12.27
N PRO A 16 14.40 -18.92 13.05
CA PRO A 16 13.10 -18.48 12.56
C PRO A 16 13.19 -17.44 11.45
N ILE A 17 14.21 -16.57 11.47
CA ILE A 17 14.39 -15.54 10.44
C ILE A 17 14.77 -16.20 9.10
N VAL A 18 15.70 -17.15 9.12
CA VAL A 18 16.10 -17.90 7.91
C VAL A 18 14.93 -18.72 7.38
N LEU A 19 14.14 -19.34 8.27
CA LEU A 19 12.94 -20.07 7.87
C LEU A 19 11.91 -19.14 7.21
N LEU A 20 11.67 -17.95 7.79
CA LEU A 20 10.75 -16.96 7.23
C LEU A 20 11.19 -16.50 5.84
N VAL A 21 12.46 -16.11 5.70
CA VAL A 21 13.01 -15.63 4.43
C VAL A 21 12.98 -16.75 3.38
N GLY A 22 13.35 -17.97 3.77
CA GLY A 22 13.30 -19.13 2.89
C GLY A 22 11.89 -19.47 2.43
N MET A 23 10.90 -19.44 3.35
CA MET A 23 9.50 -19.69 2.99
C MET A 23 8.91 -18.57 2.13
N LEU A 24 9.20 -17.30 2.43
CA LEU A 24 8.75 -16.19 1.58
C LEU A 24 9.36 -16.28 0.17
N PHE A 25 10.65 -16.59 0.07
CA PHE A 25 11.32 -16.80 -1.21
C PHE A 25 10.67 -17.95 -2.00
N ALA A 26 10.45 -19.10 -1.35
CA ALA A 26 9.80 -20.24 -1.98
C ALA A 26 8.38 -19.90 -2.44
N THR A 27 7.61 -19.22 -1.60
CA THR A 27 6.22 -18.83 -1.91
C THR A 27 6.14 -17.88 -3.11
N ILE A 28 7.02 -16.88 -3.16
CA ILE A 28 7.08 -15.94 -4.29
C ILE A 28 7.54 -16.65 -5.57
N HIS A 29 8.48 -17.58 -5.47
CA HIS A 29 8.96 -18.33 -6.63
C HIS A 29 7.91 -19.32 -7.18
N THR A 30 7.08 -19.92 -6.32
CA THR A 30 6.05 -20.88 -6.76
C THR A 30 4.76 -20.21 -7.21
N PHE A 31 4.33 -19.14 -6.53
CA PHE A 31 3.03 -18.50 -6.74
C PHE A 31 3.10 -17.12 -7.41
N GLY A 32 4.29 -16.52 -7.56
CA GLY A 32 4.44 -15.21 -8.21
C GLY A 32 3.60 -14.12 -7.53
N SER A 33 2.73 -13.46 -8.30
CA SER A 33 1.77 -12.45 -7.81
C SER A 33 0.72 -13.02 -6.86
N ASP A 34 0.38 -14.31 -7.01
CA ASP A 34 -0.70 -14.96 -6.27
C ASP A 34 -0.23 -15.35 -4.85
N ALA A 35 1.07 -15.18 -4.57
CA ALA A 35 1.63 -15.31 -3.22
C ALA A 35 0.94 -14.39 -2.19
N LEU A 36 0.36 -13.27 -2.64
CA LEU A 36 -0.37 -12.33 -1.77
C LEU A 36 -1.78 -12.83 -1.38
N GLU A 37 -2.38 -13.76 -2.13
CA GLU A 37 -3.74 -14.25 -1.87
C GLU A 37 -3.85 -15.18 -0.65
N GLY A 38 -2.72 -15.65 -0.11
CA GLY A 38 -2.71 -16.47 1.10
C GLY A 38 -1.36 -17.10 1.44
N GLY A 39 -0.48 -17.29 0.46
CA GLY A 39 0.82 -17.93 0.65
C GLY A 39 1.70 -17.20 1.67
N SER A 40 1.75 -15.86 1.59
CA SER A 40 2.54 -15.04 2.51
C SER A 40 2.03 -15.12 3.96
N GLN A 41 0.71 -15.18 4.15
CA GLN A 41 0.05 -15.28 5.44
C GLN A 41 0.33 -16.65 6.08
N ILE A 42 0.30 -17.73 5.28
CA ILE A 42 0.65 -19.07 5.74
C ILE A 42 2.12 -19.10 6.19
N SER A 43 3.04 -18.55 5.38
CA SER A 43 4.47 -18.47 5.71
C SER A 43 4.74 -17.78 7.06
N LEU A 44 4.05 -16.67 7.33
CA LEU A 44 4.13 -15.94 8.60
C LEU A 44 3.60 -16.78 9.77
N LEU A 45 2.47 -17.47 9.59
CA LEU A 45 1.88 -18.34 10.62
C LEU A 45 2.78 -19.53 10.93
N THR A 46 3.32 -20.22 9.93
CA THR A 46 4.24 -21.35 10.13
C THR A 46 5.54 -20.92 10.81
N THR A 47 6.09 -19.77 10.42
CA THR A 47 7.27 -19.21 11.08
C THR A 47 7.00 -18.89 12.55
N THR A 48 5.85 -18.28 12.84
CA THR A 48 5.45 -17.95 14.21
C THR A 48 5.27 -19.21 15.05
N ALA A 49 4.59 -20.23 14.51
CA ALA A 49 4.44 -21.53 15.16
C ALA A 49 5.79 -22.19 15.47
N PHE A 50 6.73 -22.11 14.52
CA PHE A 50 8.09 -22.62 14.70
C PHE A 50 8.89 -21.84 15.76
N CYS A 51 8.74 -20.51 15.80
CA CYS A 51 9.35 -19.68 16.84
C CYS A 51 8.84 -20.04 18.24
N VAL A 52 7.53 -20.22 18.38
CA VAL A 52 6.90 -20.65 19.64
C VAL A 52 7.35 -22.07 20.02
N PHE A 53 7.46 -22.99 19.05
CA PHE A 53 7.94 -24.35 19.29
C PHE A 53 9.38 -24.37 19.84
N ILE A 54 10.29 -23.58 19.27
CA ILE A 54 11.66 -23.43 19.78
C ILE A 54 11.64 -22.86 21.20
N GLY A 55 10.83 -21.84 21.43
CA GLY A 55 10.71 -21.17 22.71
C GLY A 55 10.24 -22.07 23.86
N ILE A 56 9.22 -22.90 23.60
CA ILE A 56 8.71 -23.88 24.57
C ILE A 56 9.73 -25.02 24.77
N THR A 57 10.29 -25.56 23.69
CA THR A 57 11.16 -26.76 23.76
C THR A 57 12.53 -26.46 24.38
N PHE A 58 13.20 -25.37 23.96
CA PHE A 58 14.58 -25.08 24.37
C PHE A 58 14.68 -24.14 25.57
N TYR A 59 13.73 -23.21 25.72
CA TYR A 59 13.77 -22.19 26.78
C TYR A 59 12.73 -22.42 27.88
N ARG A 60 11.83 -23.41 27.71
CA ARG A 60 10.79 -23.79 28.70
C ARG A 60 9.98 -22.60 29.19
N VAL A 61 9.69 -21.65 28.29
CA VAL A 61 8.82 -20.51 28.57
C VAL A 61 7.37 -21.00 28.63
N PRO A 62 6.58 -20.64 29.64
CA PRO A 62 5.19 -21.08 29.74
C PRO A 62 4.32 -20.46 28.64
N TRP A 63 3.34 -21.22 28.15
CA TRP A 63 2.39 -20.78 27.11
C TRP A 63 1.72 -19.43 27.41
N LYS A 64 1.41 -19.18 28.69
CA LYS A 64 0.76 -17.96 29.16
C LYS A 64 1.53 -16.68 28.79
N ASP A 65 2.87 -16.74 28.74
CA ASP A 65 3.69 -15.59 28.36
C ASP A 65 3.56 -15.30 26.85
N TYR A 66 3.45 -16.34 26.01
CA TYR A 66 3.19 -16.19 24.58
C TYR A 66 1.79 -15.65 24.32
N GLU A 67 0.77 -16.15 25.01
CA GLU A 67 -0.60 -15.69 24.88
C GLU A 67 -0.74 -14.20 25.25
N LEU A 68 -0.10 -13.78 26.34
CA LEU A 68 -0.08 -12.37 26.75
C LEU A 68 0.70 -11.50 25.76
N ALA A 69 1.80 -12.01 25.20
CA ALA A 69 2.53 -11.29 24.14
C ALA A 69 1.69 -11.14 22.86
N ILE A 70 0.97 -12.17 22.43
CA ILE A 70 0.12 -12.14 21.24
C ILE A 70 -1.04 -11.15 21.43
N THR A 71 -1.75 -11.20 22.56
CA THR A 71 -2.87 -10.31 22.84
C THR A 71 -2.44 -8.84 22.92
N ASN A 72 -1.30 -8.55 23.54
CA ASN A 72 -0.73 -7.20 23.56
C ASN A 72 -0.36 -6.69 22.16
N ASN A 73 0.23 -7.55 21.31
CA ASN A 73 0.55 -7.17 19.92
C ASN A 73 -0.71 -6.92 19.09
N ILE A 74 -1.74 -7.76 19.21
CA ILE A 74 -3.02 -7.57 18.50
C ILE A 74 -3.68 -6.24 18.93
N SER A 75 -3.69 -5.95 20.22
CA SER A 75 -4.21 -4.68 20.74
C SER A 75 -3.46 -3.46 20.20
N GLY A 76 -2.13 -3.57 20.06
CA GLY A 76 -1.29 -2.53 19.47
C GLY A 76 -1.64 -2.22 18.01
N VAL A 77 -1.92 -3.26 17.20
CA VAL A 77 -2.15 -3.14 15.75
C VAL A 77 -3.64 -2.93 15.41
N ALA A 78 -4.57 -3.14 16.35
CA ALA A 78 -6.01 -3.05 16.13
C ALA A 78 -6.45 -1.71 15.51
N THR A 79 -5.85 -0.60 15.97
CA THR A 79 -6.13 0.74 15.43
C THR A 79 -5.74 0.86 13.95
N ALA A 80 -4.59 0.31 13.58
CA ALA A 80 -4.09 0.34 12.20
C ALA A 80 -4.99 -0.46 11.25
N ILE A 81 -5.51 -1.61 11.68
CA ILE A 81 -6.44 -2.43 10.90
C ILE A 81 -7.71 -1.65 10.56
N ILE A 82 -8.30 -0.95 11.54
CA ILE A 82 -9.52 -0.15 11.32
C ILE A 82 -9.25 0.98 10.32
N ILE A 83 -8.12 1.67 10.46
CA ILE A 83 -7.70 2.74 9.55
C ILE A 83 -7.56 2.19 8.12
N LEU A 84 -6.80 1.10 7.93
CA LEU A 84 -6.59 0.47 6.62
C LEU A 84 -7.92 0.02 5.98
N LEU A 85 -8.87 -0.49 6.77
CA LEU A 85 -10.20 -0.89 6.28
C LEU A 85 -11.00 0.32 5.78
N ILE A 86 -11.02 1.43 6.54
CA ILE A 86 -11.70 2.67 6.14
C ILE A 86 -11.09 3.26 4.87
N ILE A 87 -9.76 3.23 4.75
CA ILE A 87 -9.06 3.72 3.55
C ILE A 87 -9.37 2.85 2.34
N GLY A 88 -9.41 1.52 2.51
CA GLY A 88 -9.81 0.60 1.44
C GLY A 88 -11.22 0.91 0.93
N ALA A 89 -12.16 1.13 1.86
CA ALA A 89 -13.53 1.53 1.53
C ALA A 89 -13.57 2.90 0.82
N LEU A 90 -12.79 3.88 1.30
CA LEU A 90 -12.69 5.22 0.72
C LEU A 90 -12.12 5.20 -0.71
N SER A 91 -11.05 4.44 -0.93
CA SER A 91 -10.40 4.29 -2.25
C SER A 91 -11.36 3.68 -3.27
N GLY A 92 -12.09 2.63 -2.88
CA GLY A 92 -13.16 2.05 -3.71
C GLY A 92 -14.29 3.05 -4.00
N ALA A 93 -14.72 3.82 -3.00
CA ALA A 93 -15.73 4.86 -3.17
C ALA A 93 -15.29 5.95 -4.15
N TRP A 94 -14.02 6.39 -4.10
CA TRP A 94 -13.47 7.39 -5.04
C TRP A 94 -13.33 6.88 -6.47
N MET A 95 -13.06 5.57 -6.64
CA MET A 95 -13.01 4.95 -7.95
C MET A 95 -14.39 4.92 -8.60
N ILE A 96 -15.42 4.52 -7.83
CA ILE A 96 -16.81 4.44 -8.31
C ILE A 96 -17.42 5.82 -8.52
N SER A 97 -17.12 6.79 -7.62
CA SER A 97 -17.64 8.14 -7.77
C SER A 97 -17.03 8.87 -8.96
N GLY A 98 -15.86 8.46 -9.47
CA GLY A 98 -15.17 9.17 -10.56
C GLY A 98 -14.20 10.25 -10.08
N ILE A 99 -13.96 10.37 -8.76
CA ILE A 99 -12.98 11.32 -8.20
C ILE A 99 -11.56 10.93 -8.64
N VAL A 100 -11.20 9.64 -8.60
CA VAL A 100 -9.87 9.18 -9.09
C VAL A 100 -9.73 9.41 -10.61
N PRO A 101 -10.68 8.97 -11.47
CA PRO A 101 -10.66 9.28 -12.90
C PRO A 101 -10.52 10.77 -13.26
N THR A 102 -11.21 11.65 -12.53
CA THR A 102 -11.14 13.11 -12.75
C THR A 102 -9.79 13.70 -12.32
N LEU A 103 -9.23 13.24 -11.20
CA LEU A 103 -7.86 13.56 -10.79
C LEU A 103 -6.83 13.12 -11.84
N ILE A 104 -7.04 11.95 -12.47
CA ILE A 104 -6.17 11.47 -13.55
C ILE A 104 -6.25 12.41 -14.76
N TYR A 105 -7.47 12.74 -15.21
CA TYR A 105 -7.68 13.62 -16.37
C TYR A 105 -7.03 14.99 -16.21
N TYR A 106 -7.24 15.66 -15.07
CA TYR A 106 -6.62 16.96 -14.81
C TYR A 106 -5.13 16.85 -14.48
N GLY A 107 -4.71 15.78 -13.80
CA GLY A 107 -3.29 15.55 -13.48
C GLY A 107 -2.42 15.41 -14.73
N MET A 108 -2.93 14.75 -15.78
CA MET A 108 -2.26 14.65 -17.08
C MET A 108 -2.04 16.01 -17.77
N GLN A 109 -2.92 16.98 -17.53
CA GLN A 109 -2.82 18.31 -18.15
C GLN A 109 -1.87 19.25 -17.40
N ILE A 110 -1.71 19.03 -16.09
CA ILE A 110 -0.90 19.89 -15.22
C ILE A 110 0.56 19.39 -15.14
N ILE A 111 0.77 18.08 -15.16
CA ILE A 111 2.10 17.48 -14.92
C ILE A 111 2.79 17.17 -16.25
N HIS A 112 3.88 17.88 -16.53
CA HIS A 112 4.75 17.56 -17.66
C HIS A 112 5.41 16.18 -17.45
N PRO A 113 5.42 15.29 -18.46
CA PRO A 113 5.92 13.92 -18.34
C PRO A 113 7.38 13.85 -17.83
N ASP A 114 8.23 14.78 -18.27
CA ASP A 114 9.65 14.85 -17.87
C ASP A 114 9.87 14.88 -16.35
N PHE A 115 8.97 15.50 -15.59
CA PHE A 115 9.05 15.61 -14.13
C PHE A 115 8.05 14.72 -13.41
N PHE A 116 7.32 13.86 -14.12
CA PHE A 116 6.25 13.06 -13.54
C PHE A 116 6.76 12.10 -12.45
N LEU A 117 7.85 11.37 -12.70
CA LEU A 117 8.38 10.39 -11.73
C LEU A 117 8.88 11.07 -10.46
N ALA A 118 9.60 12.19 -10.60
CA ALA A 118 10.13 12.95 -9.47
C ALA A 118 9.00 13.61 -8.66
N SER A 119 8.03 14.25 -9.32
CA SER A 119 6.87 14.87 -8.66
C SER A 119 6.00 13.84 -7.94
N THR A 120 5.77 12.67 -8.55
CA THR A 120 5.07 11.52 -7.93
C THR A 120 5.74 11.12 -6.62
N CYS A 121 7.06 10.96 -6.62
CA CYS A 121 7.81 10.61 -5.41
C CYS A 121 7.67 11.69 -4.32
N ILE A 122 7.73 12.97 -4.67
CA ILE A 122 7.60 14.09 -3.71
C ILE A 122 6.18 14.18 -3.14
N ILE A 123 5.16 14.05 -4.00
CA ILE A 123 3.75 14.09 -3.59
C ILE A 123 3.46 12.95 -2.61
N CYS A 124 3.89 11.73 -2.95
CA CYS A 124 3.76 10.57 -2.05
C CYS A 124 4.55 10.76 -0.74
N ALA A 125 5.75 11.34 -0.79
CA ALA A 125 6.51 11.67 0.41
C ALA A 125 5.75 12.63 1.32
N LEU A 126 5.26 13.76 0.79
CA LEU A 126 4.53 14.76 1.57
C LEU A 126 3.26 14.18 2.20
N ILE A 127 2.45 13.50 1.41
CA ILE A 127 1.21 12.90 1.90
C ILE A 127 1.52 11.83 2.94
N SER A 128 2.53 10.98 2.72
CA SER A 128 2.86 9.96 3.71
C SER A 128 3.47 10.54 4.99
N VAL A 129 4.15 11.70 4.96
CA VAL A 129 4.54 12.40 6.18
C VAL A 129 3.31 12.88 6.96
N MET A 130 2.33 13.46 6.26
CA MET A 130 1.10 13.99 6.86
C MET A 130 0.20 12.87 7.39
N THR A 131 0.09 11.76 6.67
CA THR A 131 -0.75 10.62 7.03
C THR A 131 -0.06 9.68 8.02
N GLY A 132 1.27 9.58 7.98
CA GLY A 132 2.03 8.63 8.80
C GLY A 132 1.87 7.17 8.37
N SER A 133 1.46 6.89 7.13
CA SER A 133 1.33 5.51 6.65
C SER A 133 1.64 5.39 5.15
N SER A 134 2.58 4.51 4.84
CA SER A 134 2.97 4.18 3.47
C SER A 134 1.83 3.51 2.71
N TRP A 135 1.22 2.46 3.28
CA TRP A 135 0.12 1.72 2.66
C TRP A 135 -1.10 2.59 2.36
N THR A 136 -1.45 3.50 3.27
CA THR A 136 -2.54 4.47 3.06
C THR A 136 -2.26 5.37 1.87
N THR A 137 -1.03 5.88 1.78
CA THR A 137 -0.61 6.79 0.70
C THR A 137 -0.64 6.09 -0.65
N ILE A 138 -0.16 4.84 -0.70
CA ILE A 138 -0.20 4.01 -1.91
C ILE A 138 -1.66 3.75 -2.33
N ALA A 139 -2.53 3.41 -1.38
CA ALA A 139 -3.93 3.05 -1.66
C ALA A 139 -4.82 4.24 -2.06
N THR A 140 -4.47 5.46 -1.67
CA THR A 140 -5.26 6.67 -1.96
C THR A 140 -4.76 7.37 -3.21
N ILE A 141 -3.66 8.12 -3.10
CA ILE A 141 -3.13 8.90 -4.21
C ILE A 141 -2.23 8.08 -5.13
N GLY A 142 -1.59 7.01 -4.62
CA GLY A 142 -0.75 6.14 -5.41
C GLY A 142 -1.50 5.49 -6.58
N ILE A 143 -2.73 5.02 -6.37
CA ILE A 143 -3.57 4.46 -7.45
C ILE A 143 -3.88 5.51 -8.52
N ALA A 144 -4.17 6.75 -8.11
CA ALA A 144 -4.40 7.85 -9.05
C ALA A 144 -3.14 8.17 -9.88
N LEU A 145 -1.98 8.26 -9.22
CA LEU A 145 -0.70 8.50 -9.89
C LEU A 145 -0.30 7.32 -10.80
N MET A 146 -0.62 6.09 -10.40
CA MET A 146 -0.46 4.92 -11.27
C MET A 146 -1.26 5.06 -12.57
N GLY A 147 -2.51 5.52 -12.48
CA GLY A 147 -3.36 5.79 -13.64
C GLY A 147 -2.80 6.90 -14.55
N ILE A 148 -2.32 8.00 -13.98
CA ILE A 148 -1.70 9.11 -14.73
C ILE A 148 -0.45 8.63 -15.45
N GLY A 149 0.44 7.93 -14.76
CA GLY A 149 1.70 7.45 -15.34
C GLY A 149 1.48 6.46 -16.47
N LYS A 150 0.50 5.54 -16.33
CA LYS A 150 0.12 4.61 -17.40
C LYS A 150 -0.42 5.36 -18.62
N ALA A 151 -1.26 6.37 -18.40
CA ALA A 151 -1.83 7.18 -19.47
C ALA A 151 -0.77 8.03 -20.19
N GLN A 152 0.27 8.48 -19.48
CA GLN A 152 1.45 9.14 -20.04
C GLN A 152 2.42 8.19 -20.76
N GLY A 153 2.23 6.87 -20.65
CA GLY A 153 3.05 5.85 -21.33
C GLY A 153 4.27 5.37 -20.54
N PHE A 154 4.37 5.67 -19.24
CA PHE A 154 5.42 5.12 -18.40
C PHE A 154 5.16 3.64 -18.07
N ASN A 155 6.22 2.85 -17.96
CA ASN A 155 6.13 1.48 -17.47
C ASN A 155 5.69 1.46 -16.00
N GLU A 156 4.79 0.54 -15.66
CA GLU A 156 4.24 0.36 -14.31
C GLU A 156 5.31 0.22 -13.23
N GLY A 157 6.45 -0.39 -13.54
CA GLY A 157 7.56 -0.54 -12.60
C GLY A 157 8.19 0.79 -12.16
N TRP A 158 8.37 1.74 -13.08
CA TRP A 158 8.91 3.07 -12.76
C TRP A 158 7.94 3.88 -11.91
N ILE A 159 6.65 3.81 -12.26
CA ILE A 159 5.59 4.52 -11.54
C ILE A 159 5.43 3.94 -10.14
N ALA A 160 5.37 2.60 -10.01
CA ALA A 160 5.33 1.90 -8.73
C ALA A 160 6.54 2.26 -7.88
N GLY A 161 7.74 2.24 -8.46
CA GLY A 161 8.98 2.59 -7.78
C GLY A 161 8.94 4.01 -7.21
N ALA A 162 8.44 4.99 -7.97
CA ALA A 162 8.31 6.37 -7.52
C ALA A 162 7.31 6.52 -6.36
N ILE A 163 6.14 5.89 -6.48
CA ILE A 163 5.08 5.92 -5.46
C ILE A 163 5.59 5.28 -4.15
N ILE A 164 6.15 4.07 -4.24
CA ILE A 164 6.65 3.31 -3.09
C ILE A 164 7.80 4.06 -2.40
N SER A 165 8.75 4.60 -3.17
CA SER A 165 9.88 5.35 -2.61
C SER A 165 9.42 6.56 -1.79
N GLY A 166 8.49 7.35 -2.32
CA GLY A 166 7.91 8.48 -1.60
C GLY A 166 7.12 8.06 -0.37
N ALA A 167 6.23 7.07 -0.51
CA ALA A 167 5.38 6.60 0.57
C ALA A 167 6.21 6.04 1.75
N TYR A 168 7.20 5.19 1.49
CA TYR A 168 8.04 4.65 2.56
C TYR A 168 8.97 5.68 3.19
N PHE A 169 9.42 6.68 2.41
CA PHE A 169 10.18 7.79 2.97
C PHE A 169 9.35 8.55 4.00
N GLY A 170 8.12 8.96 3.63
CA GLY A 170 7.28 9.76 4.52
C GLY A 170 6.85 9.01 5.78
N ASP A 171 6.53 7.72 5.66
CA ASP A 171 6.20 6.85 6.79
C ASP A 171 7.33 6.77 7.82
N LYS A 172 8.59 6.59 7.37
CA LYS A 172 9.78 6.49 8.23
C LYS A 172 10.11 7.75 9.03
N ILE A 173 9.67 8.93 8.59
CA ILE A 173 10.01 10.20 9.22
C ILE A 173 8.80 10.88 9.89
N SER A 174 7.60 10.31 9.72
CA SER A 174 6.38 10.89 10.26
C SER A 174 6.29 10.66 11.78
N PRO A 175 6.03 11.69 12.59
CA PRO A 175 5.74 11.52 14.01
C PRO A 175 4.39 10.85 14.26
N LEU A 176 3.54 10.75 13.24
CA LEU A 176 2.23 10.10 13.30
C LEU A 176 2.28 8.62 12.93
N SER A 177 3.43 8.14 12.42
CA SER A 177 3.57 6.77 11.96
C SER A 177 3.60 5.77 13.10
N GLU A 178 2.72 4.78 13.03
CA GLU A 178 2.69 3.65 13.97
C GLU A 178 4.04 2.94 14.02
N THR A 179 4.66 2.67 12.87
CA THR A 179 5.94 1.97 12.84
C THR A 179 7.05 2.78 13.51
N THR A 180 7.03 4.10 13.34
CA THR A 180 8.00 5.00 13.97
C THR A 180 7.76 5.14 15.47
N ILE A 181 6.50 5.25 15.90
CA ILE A 181 6.10 5.31 17.32
C ILE A 181 6.48 4.00 18.02
N LEU A 182 6.10 2.86 17.44
CA LEU A 182 6.37 1.53 17.98
C LEU A 182 7.87 1.25 18.05
N ALA A 183 8.63 1.56 16.98
CA ALA A 183 10.09 1.41 16.96
C ALA A 183 10.78 2.22 18.06
N SER A 184 10.34 3.46 18.30
CA SER A 184 10.89 4.29 19.38
C SER A 184 10.53 3.77 20.77
N SER A 185 9.31 3.22 20.93
CA SER A 185 8.84 2.67 22.19
C SER A 185 9.54 1.37 22.58
N ILE A 186 9.87 0.50 21.63
CA ILE A 186 10.57 -0.76 21.91
C ILE A 186 12.07 -0.57 22.18
N THR A 187 12.64 0.56 21.73
CA THR A 187 14.07 0.87 21.90
C THR A 187 14.33 1.86 23.04
N ASP A 188 13.29 2.25 23.79
CA ASP A 188 13.36 3.20 24.91
C ASP A 188 14.05 4.53 24.56
N VAL A 189 13.88 5.00 23.31
CA VAL A 189 14.42 6.30 22.85
C VAL A 189 13.30 7.31 22.61
N PRO A 190 13.54 8.60 22.89
CA PRO A 190 12.53 9.62 22.62
C PRO A 190 12.25 9.73 21.11
N LEU A 191 10.96 9.76 20.73
CA LEU A 191 10.47 9.75 19.35
C LEU A 191 11.20 10.75 18.43
N PHE A 192 11.29 12.01 18.84
CA PHE A 192 11.95 13.04 18.01
C PHE A 192 13.45 12.80 17.83
N ARG A 193 14.12 12.14 18.77
CA ARG A 193 15.52 11.73 18.61
C ARG A 193 15.63 10.60 17.59
N HIS A 194 14.75 9.61 17.67
CA HIS A 194 14.67 8.52 16.70
C HIS A 194 14.45 9.04 15.27
N ILE A 195 13.47 9.93 15.07
CA ILE A 195 13.19 10.55 13.76
C ILE A 195 14.39 11.33 13.23
N ARG A 196 15.08 12.10 14.09
CA ARG A 196 16.26 12.87 13.69
C ARG A 196 17.39 11.97 13.17
N TYR A 197 17.62 10.82 13.80
CA TYR A 197 18.61 9.87 13.32
C TYR A 197 18.14 9.14 12.04
N MET A 198 16.85 8.84 11.94
CA MET A 198 16.28 8.26 10.72
C MET A 198 16.45 9.20 9.52
N LEU A 199 16.20 10.51 9.70
CA LEU A 199 16.37 11.54 8.67
C LEU A 199 17.79 11.58 8.08
N ILE A 200 18.82 11.31 8.89
CA ILE A 200 20.22 11.29 8.42
C ILE A 200 20.44 10.19 7.39
N THR A 201 19.72 9.07 7.49
CA THR A 201 19.85 7.94 6.55
C THR A 201 18.83 8.00 5.42
N THR A 202 17.61 8.44 5.69
CA THR A 202 16.52 8.45 4.71
C THR A 202 16.62 9.64 3.75
N THR A 203 17.05 10.81 4.22
CA THR A 203 17.16 12.01 3.36
C THR A 203 18.17 11.83 2.22
N PRO A 204 19.40 11.32 2.46
CA PRO A 204 20.34 11.05 1.38
C PRO A 204 19.78 10.02 0.39
N SER A 205 19.13 8.97 0.89
CA SER A 205 18.51 7.97 0.02
C SER A 205 17.44 8.59 -0.89
N LEU A 206 16.56 9.44 -0.36
CA LEU A 206 15.53 10.12 -1.14
C LEU A 206 16.12 11.06 -2.20
N ILE A 207 17.19 11.80 -1.85
CA ILE A 207 17.87 12.67 -2.82
C ILE A 207 18.40 11.85 -3.99
N ILE A 208 19.04 10.71 -3.71
CA ILE A 208 19.53 9.79 -4.75
C ILE A 208 18.36 9.29 -5.61
N THR A 209 17.25 8.87 -5.00
CA THR A 209 16.07 8.42 -5.76
C THR A 209 15.47 9.53 -6.62
N LEU A 210 15.40 10.76 -6.12
CA LEU A 210 14.91 11.91 -6.88
C LEU A 210 15.80 12.24 -8.07
N ILE A 211 17.12 12.15 -7.91
CA ILE A 211 18.05 12.32 -9.02
C ILE A 211 17.80 11.24 -10.08
N ILE A 212 17.68 9.98 -9.67
CA ILE A 212 17.40 8.85 -10.59
C ILE A 212 16.07 9.07 -11.32
N PHE A 213 14.99 9.39 -10.61
CA PHE A 213 13.68 9.60 -11.23
C PHE A 213 13.64 10.83 -12.14
N THR A 214 14.40 11.87 -11.82
CA THR A 214 14.52 13.06 -12.68
C THR A 214 15.27 12.71 -13.97
N VAL A 215 16.43 12.05 -13.87
CA VAL A 215 17.20 11.63 -15.05
C VAL A 215 16.38 10.66 -15.91
N MET A 216 15.73 9.68 -15.31
CA MET A 216 14.90 8.72 -16.04
C MET A 216 13.65 9.37 -16.65
N GLY A 217 13.09 10.40 -16.02
CA GLY A 217 12.00 11.19 -16.60
C GLY A 217 12.38 11.87 -17.91
N PHE A 218 13.63 12.32 -18.05
CA PHE A 218 14.15 12.90 -19.30
C PHE A 218 14.63 11.86 -20.33
N VAL A 219 15.07 10.69 -19.88
CA VAL A 219 15.63 9.64 -20.76
C VAL A 219 14.53 8.77 -21.37
N ILE A 220 13.43 8.57 -20.65
CA ILE A 220 12.30 7.77 -21.13
C ILE A 220 11.50 8.61 -22.13
N GLU A 221 11.70 8.37 -23.42
CA GLU A 221 10.82 8.89 -24.47
C GLU A 221 9.43 8.29 -24.28
N THR A 222 8.50 9.10 -23.79
CA THR A 222 7.09 8.74 -23.72
C THR A 222 6.46 9.05 -25.09
N ASN A 223 5.73 8.09 -25.67
CA ASN A 223 4.93 8.30 -26.89
C ASN A 223 3.65 9.11 -26.56
N SER A 224 3.82 10.25 -25.90
CA SER A 224 2.85 10.80 -24.95
C SER A 224 1.64 11.48 -25.59
N THR A 225 1.70 12.00 -26.81
CA THR A 225 0.57 12.78 -27.34
C THR A 225 -0.59 11.94 -27.86
N ALA A 226 -0.33 10.78 -28.49
CA ALA A 226 -1.38 9.91 -29.03
C ALA A 226 -2.06 9.06 -27.94
N HIS A 227 -1.27 8.41 -27.07
CA HIS A 227 -1.81 7.55 -26.01
C HIS A 227 -2.56 8.33 -24.92
N MET A 228 -2.10 9.54 -24.57
CA MET A 228 -2.83 10.38 -23.61
C MET A 228 -4.17 10.84 -24.17
N ALA A 229 -4.28 11.11 -25.48
CA ALA A 229 -5.53 11.52 -26.12
C ALA A 229 -6.56 10.38 -26.15
N ASP A 230 -6.12 9.15 -26.44
CA ASP A 230 -6.97 7.95 -26.43
C ASP A 230 -7.43 7.58 -25.00
N PHE A 231 -6.54 7.72 -24.02
CA PHE A 231 -6.89 7.49 -22.61
C PHE A 231 -7.84 8.57 -22.09
N ALA A 232 -7.63 9.83 -22.46
CA ALA A 232 -8.50 10.94 -22.10
C ALA A 232 -9.90 10.83 -22.74
N THR A 233 -9.99 10.37 -23.99
CA THR A 233 -11.30 10.09 -24.64
C THR A 233 -11.99 8.91 -23.98
N SER A 234 -11.29 7.81 -23.70
CA SER A 234 -11.85 6.66 -22.97
C SER A 234 -12.39 7.05 -21.59
N LEU A 235 -11.67 7.91 -20.86
CA LEU A 235 -12.12 8.44 -19.58
C LEU A 235 -13.34 9.35 -19.72
N LYS A 236 -13.39 10.19 -20.75
CA LYS A 236 -14.52 11.10 -21.03
C LYS A 236 -15.78 10.37 -21.51
N ASP A 237 -15.62 9.26 -22.23
CA ASP A 237 -16.73 8.43 -22.69
C ASP A 237 -17.30 7.55 -21.57
N THR A 238 -16.44 7.14 -20.62
CA THR A 238 -16.86 6.33 -19.46
C THR A 238 -17.40 7.19 -18.32
N PHE A 239 -16.80 8.36 -18.08
CA PHE A 239 -17.13 9.25 -16.97
C PHE A 239 -17.51 10.65 -17.45
N THR A 240 -18.60 11.20 -16.91
CA THR A 240 -19.02 12.60 -17.11
C THR A 240 -18.09 13.54 -16.33
N ILE A 241 -17.00 13.97 -16.96
CA ILE A 241 -16.00 14.88 -16.38
C ILE A 241 -16.52 16.33 -16.44
N THR A 242 -17.04 16.83 -15.31
CA THR A 242 -17.41 18.25 -15.11
C THR A 242 -16.55 18.86 -14.00
N SER A 243 -16.26 20.17 -14.09
CA SER A 243 -15.34 20.90 -13.21
C SER A 243 -15.74 20.97 -11.72
N LEU A 244 -16.91 20.45 -11.32
CA LEU A 244 -17.45 20.57 -9.94
C LEU A 244 -17.64 19.22 -9.23
N VAL A 245 -17.00 18.14 -9.70
CA VAL A 245 -17.04 16.78 -9.11
C VAL A 245 -18.34 16.00 -9.42
N THR A 246 -18.18 15.05 -10.35
CA THR A 246 -18.86 13.75 -10.51
C THR A 246 -20.38 13.69 -10.36
N ASP A 247 -21.07 13.88 -11.49
CA ASP A 247 -22.42 13.32 -11.66
C ASP A 247 -22.28 11.90 -12.25
N CYS A 248 -22.88 10.93 -11.56
CA CYS A 248 -22.87 9.49 -11.86
C CYS A 248 -23.09 9.19 -13.35
N SER A 249 -22.23 8.39 -13.96
CA SER A 249 -22.57 7.67 -15.19
C SER A 249 -22.79 6.19 -14.87
N LEU A 250 -24.06 5.79 -14.86
CA LEU A 250 -24.48 4.48 -15.37
C LEU A 250 -25.19 4.79 -16.67
N GLY A 251 -24.62 4.35 -17.79
CA GLY A 251 -25.17 4.63 -19.11
C GLY A 251 -26.61 4.19 -19.24
N ASN A 252 -27.54 5.14 -19.23
CA ASN A 252 -28.59 5.25 -20.24
C ASN A 252 -29.20 6.66 -20.19
N ARG A 253 -29.50 7.22 -21.36
CA ARG A 253 -30.21 8.50 -21.47
C ARG A 253 -31.60 8.33 -20.83
N ASN A 254 -31.99 9.29 -19.98
CA ASN A 254 -33.23 9.39 -19.21
C ASN A 254 -33.32 8.56 -17.92
N THR A 255 -32.87 9.11 -16.79
CA THR A 255 -33.71 9.13 -15.57
C THR A 255 -33.17 10.13 -14.56
N TYR A 256 -34.07 10.97 -14.08
CA TYR A 256 -33.83 12.04 -13.12
C TYR A 256 -33.31 11.50 -11.79
N CYS A 257 -32.26 12.15 -11.30
CA CYS A 257 -31.76 12.05 -9.94
C CYS A 257 -32.84 12.56 -8.96
N SER A 258 -33.56 11.67 -8.29
CA SER A 258 -34.44 12.03 -7.17
C SER A 258 -34.52 10.89 -6.15
N LYS A 259 -34.04 11.19 -4.93
CA LYS A 259 -34.35 10.54 -3.65
C LYS A 259 -34.49 9.00 -3.63
N SER A 260 -33.38 8.27 -3.51
CA SER A 260 -33.37 6.96 -2.79
C SER A 260 -31.94 6.49 -2.50
N SER A 261 -31.21 7.23 -1.68
CA SER A 261 -29.77 7.00 -1.45
C SER A 261 -29.44 5.88 -0.43
N VAL A 262 -30.39 5.00 -0.06
CA VAL A 262 -30.15 3.98 0.97
C VAL A 262 -30.46 2.55 0.49
N HIS A 263 -31.42 2.36 -0.42
CA HIS A 263 -31.79 1.01 -0.86
C HIS A 263 -30.89 0.43 -1.98
N HIS A 264 -30.07 1.24 -2.64
CA HIS A 264 -29.22 0.82 -3.76
C HIS A 264 -27.78 0.40 -3.35
N TYR A 265 -27.43 0.51 -2.08
CA TYR A 265 -26.13 0.06 -1.56
C TYR A 265 -26.03 -1.47 -1.41
N LEU A 266 -27.15 -2.14 -1.11
CA LEU A 266 -27.18 -3.61 -0.93
C LEU A 266 -27.10 -4.39 -2.24
N VAL A 267 -27.55 -3.82 -3.36
CA VAL A 267 -27.51 -4.47 -4.68
C VAL A 267 -26.12 -4.38 -5.30
N HIS A 268 -25.36 -3.30 -5.05
CA HIS A 268 -24.03 -3.12 -5.62
C HIS A 268 -22.94 -4.04 -5.03
N ILE A 269 -23.10 -4.49 -3.79
CA ILE A 269 -22.20 -5.52 -3.19
C ILE A 269 -22.33 -6.85 -3.96
N HIS A 270 -23.52 -7.17 -4.48
CA HIS A 270 -23.78 -8.38 -5.26
C HIS A 270 -23.22 -8.31 -6.69
N TYR A 271 -23.02 -7.10 -7.26
CA TYR A 271 -22.45 -6.90 -8.59
C TYR A 271 -20.92 -6.72 -8.57
N ALA A 272 -20.33 -6.16 -7.49
CA ALA A 272 -18.88 -6.12 -7.31
C ALA A 272 -18.26 -7.54 -7.26
N GLY A 273 -18.99 -8.52 -6.72
CA GLY A 273 -18.58 -9.93 -6.76
C GLY A 273 -18.65 -10.61 -8.14
N ARG A 274 -19.34 -10.02 -9.13
CA ARG A 274 -19.37 -10.54 -10.51
C ARG A 274 -18.23 -9.99 -11.37
N TYR A 275 -17.78 -8.76 -11.13
CA TYR A 275 -16.65 -8.16 -11.87
C TYR A 275 -15.29 -8.77 -11.49
N LEU A 276 -15.10 -9.20 -10.23
CA LEU A 276 -13.91 -9.96 -9.83
C LEU A 276 -13.81 -11.32 -10.54
N ARG A 277 -14.92 -11.89 -11.02
CA ARG A 277 -14.95 -13.22 -11.66
C ARG A 277 -14.47 -13.21 -13.12
N HIS A 278 -14.24 -12.03 -13.72
CA HIS A 278 -13.73 -11.89 -15.08
C HIS A 278 -12.22 -11.61 -15.16
N TYR A 279 -11.56 -11.37 -14.02
CA TYR A 279 -10.10 -11.15 -13.94
C TYR A 279 -9.34 -12.30 -13.26
N LEU A 280 -10.02 -13.33 -12.75
CA LEU A 280 -9.37 -14.57 -12.31
C LEU A 280 -9.30 -15.58 -13.48
N PRO A 281 -8.14 -16.22 -13.74
CA PRO A 281 -8.05 -17.33 -14.67
C PRO A 281 -8.97 -18.47 -14.22
N THR A 282 -9.70 -19.02 -15.17
CA THR A 282 -10.70 -20.07 -15.01
C THR A 282 -10.10 -21.33 -14.39
N GLY A 283 -10.42 -21.60 -13.12
CA GLY A 283 -9.98 -22.81 -12.44
C GLY A 283 -10.61 -23.06 -11.08
N PHE A 284 -11.84 -22.63 -10.82
CA PHE A 284 -12.57 -22.99 -9.59
C PHE A 284 -14.08 -23.06 -9.85
N ALA A 285 -14.56 -24.26 -10.13
CA ALA A 285 -15.97 -24.63 -10.06
C ALA A 285 -16.08 -26.09 -9.59
N THR A 286 -15.86 -26.30 -8.30
CA THR A 286 -16.52 -27.31 -7.44
C THR A 286 -16.32 -26.90 -6.00
#